data_AF-A0A086QL51-F1
#
_entry.id   AF-A0A086QL51-F1
#
_cell.length_a   1.000
_cell.length_b   1.000
_cell.length_c   1.000
_cell.angle_alpha   90.00
_cell.angle_beta   90.00
_cell.angle_gamma   90.00
#
_symmetry.space_group_name_H-M   'P 1'
#
loop_
_entity.id
_entity.type
_entity.pdbx_description
1 polymer ?
#
loop_
_entity_poly.entity_id
_entity_poly.type
_entity_poly.pdbx_seq_one_letter_code
_entity_poly.pdbx_strand_id
1 'polypeptide(L)'
;MQWLLGEVERHFHRALAHAGECVGAIAAQSIGEPATQMTLNTFHFAGVGSKNVTLGVPRLKELINVAKQVKTPSLTVYLQDEIAMDQERAKDVQVR
;
A
#
# COMPACT_ATOMS: atom_id res chain seq x y z
N MET A 1 -27.75 20.53 22.53
CA MET A 1 -27.82 19.59 21.38
C MET A 1 -27.83 20.33 20.05
N GLN A 2 -28.68 21.35 19.84
CA GLN A 2 -28.68 22.17 18.60
C GLN A 2 -27.34 22.83 18.26
N TRP A 3 -26.60 23.33 19.26
CA TRP A 3 -25.28 23.91 19.04
C TRP A 3 -24.30 22.90 18.42
N LEU A 4 -24.26 21.66 18.92
CA LEU A 4 -23.38 20.62 18.41
C LEU A 4 -23.74 20.23 16.98
N LEU A 5 -25.03 20.12 16.67
CA LEU A 5 -25.51 19.83 15.32
C LEU A 5 -25.13 20.95 14.33
N GLY A 6 -25.31 22.20 14.72
CA GLY A 6 -24.89 23.34 13.90
C GLY A 6 -23.38 23.41 13.68
N GLU A 7 -22.59 23.03 14.69
CA GLU A 7 -21.13 23.00 14.57
C GLU A 7 -20.63 21.88 13.65
N VAL A 8 -21.26 20.70 13.71
CA VAL A 8 -20.99 19.59 12.78
C VAL A 8 -21.35 19.99 11.35
N GLU A 9 -22.50 20.62 11.13
CA GLU A 9 -22.93 21.09 9.81
C GLU A 9 -21.94 22.13 9.24
N ARG A 10 -21.48 23.06 10.07
CA ARG A 10 -20.49 24.07 9.69
C ARG A 10 -19.16 23.43 9.28
N HIS A 11 -18.66 22.47 10.06
CA HIS A 11 -17.42 21.77 9.74
C HIS A 11 -17.54 20.91 8.48
N PHE A 12 -18.68 20.26 8.29
CA PHE A 12 -18.96 19.46 7.09
C PHE A 12 -18.89 20.32 5.83
N HIS A 13 -19.62 21.43 5.78
CA HIS A 13 -19.61 22.33 4.62
C HIS A 13 -18.22 22.92 4.35
N ARG A 14 -17.43 23.19 5.39
CA ARG A 14 -16.04 23.68 5.25
C ARG A 14 -15.08 22.62 4.70
N ALA A 15 -15.34 21.34 4.95
CA ALA A 15 -14.48 20.25 4.51
C ALA A 15 -14.71 19.85 3.03
N LEU A 16 -15.74 20.40 2.38
CA LEU A 16 -16.00 20.16 0.98
C LEU A 16 -14.86 20.74 0.11
N ALA A 17 -14.38 19.96 -0.84
CA ALA A 17 -13.37 20.41 -1.79
C ALA A 17 -13.93 21.52 -2.70
N HIS A 18 -13.10 22.51 -3.00
CA HIS A 18 -13.50 23.60 -3.88
C HIS A 18 -13.53 23.13 -5.34
N ALA A 19 -14.57 23.51 -6.07
CA ALA A 19 -14.65 23.25 -7.50
C ALA A 19 -13.55 24.01 -8.24
N GLY A 20 -12.92 23.34 -9.22
CA GLY A 20 -11.85 23.93 -10.04
C GLY A 20 -10.45 23.91 -9.42
N GLU A 21 -10.27 23.29 -8.25
CA GLU A 21 -8.95 23.08 -7.66
C GLU A 21 -8.08 22.14 -8.52
N CYS A 22 -6.77 22.44 -8.62
CA CYS A 22 -5.80 21.65 -9.37
C CYS A 22 -5.40 20.35 -8.64
N VAL A 23 -6.39 19.48 -8.37
CA VAL A 23 -6.21 18.24 -7.60
C VAL A 23 -5.17 17.29 -8.19
N GLY A 24 -4.97 17.32 -9.51
CA GLY A 24 -3.95 16.50 -10.18
C GLY A 24 -2.52 16.86 -9.77
N ALA A 25 -2.21 18.15 -9.69
CA ALA A 25 -0.89 18.62 -9.29
C ALA A 25 -0.63 18.34 -7.80
N ILE A 26 -1.63 18.60 -6.95
CA ILE A 26 -1.57 18.33 -5.51
C ILE A 26 -1.36 16.83 -5.26
N ALA A 27 -2.15 15.98 -5.93
CA ALA A 27 -2.01 14.53 -5.81
C ALA A 27 -0.62 14.06 -6.25
N ALA A 28 -0.12 14.55 -7.39
CA ALA A 28 1.20 14.18 -7.89
C ALA A 28 2.32 14.54 -6.89
N GLN A 29 2.29 15.75 -6.32
CA GLN A 29 3.26 16.18 -5.30
C GLN A 29 3.15 15.36 -4.01
N SER A 30 1.92 15.13 -3.53
CA SER A 30 1.65 14.37 -2.30
C SER A 30 2.18 12.93 -2.33
N ILE A 31 2.30 12.33 -3.52
CA ILE A 31 2.88 11.00 -3.73
C ILE A 31 4.39 11.09 -3.99
N GLY A 32 4.81 12.07 -4.80
CA GLY A 32 6.20 12.23 -5.23
C GLY A 32 7.16 12.57 -4.09
N GLU A 33 6.78 13.47 -3.19
CA GLU A 33 7.66 13.90 -2.09
C GLU A 33 7.97 12.75 -1.11
N PRO A 34 6.98 12.01 -0.57
CA PRO A 34 7.26 10.87 0.31
C PRO A 34 8.00 9.73 -0.40
N ALA A 35 7.74 9.50 -1.69
CA ALA A 35 8.39 8.43 -2.45
C ALA A 35 9.92 8.57 -2.45
N THR A 36 10.44 9.80 -2.48
CA THR A 36 11.89 10.05 -2.39
C THR A 36 12.44 9.69 -1.00
N GLN A 37 11.69 10.00 0.07
CA GLN A 37 12.07 9.71 1.45
C GLN A 37 12.05 8.20 1.75
N MET A 38 11.16 7.44 1.09
CA MET A 38 11.06 5.98 1.26
C MET A 38 12.29 5.20 0.74
N THR A 39 13.18 5.81 -0.03
CA THR A 39 14.31 5.10 -0.67
C THR A 39 15.34 4.56 0.32
N LEU A 40 15.47 5.16 1.51
CA LEU A 40 16.52 4.80 2.48
C LEU A 40 16.07 3.77 3.54
N ASN A 41 14.76 3.49 3.69
CA ASN A 41 14.22 2.67 4.80
C ASN A 41 13.79 1.24 4.39
N THR A 42 14.07 0.78 3.17
CA THR A 42 13.46 -0.46 2.64
C THR A 42 14.26 -1.74 2.85
N PHE A 43 15.49 -1.66 3.39
CA PHE A 43 16.35 -2.83 3.57
C PHE A 43 16.17 -3.56 4.91
N HIS A 44 15.39 -3.00 5.85
CA HIS A 44 15.24 -3.55 7.20
C HIS A 44 13.77 -3.69 7.62
N PHE A 45 12.96 -4.42 6.87
CA PHE A 45 11.82 -5.10 7.48
C PHE A 45 12.35 -6.34 8.23
N ALA A 46 12.81 -6.14 9.46
CA ALA A 46 13.24 -7.23 10.32
C ALA A 46 12.03 -8.11 10.69
N GLY A 47 12.10 -9.42 10.39
CA GLY A 47 11.16 -10.41 10.93
C GLY A 47 10.36 -11.25 9.93
N VAL A 48 10.50 -11.04 8.62
CA VAL A 48 9.84 -11.90 7.60
C VAL A 48 10.92 -12.60 6.77
N GLY A 49 10.85 -13.94 6.67
CA GLY A 49 11.86 -14.76 5.99
C GLY A 49 12.31 -14.16 4.67
N SER A 50 13.63 -14.05 4.50
CA SER A 50 14.40 -13.34 3.48
C SER A 50 13.85 -13.38 2.05
N LYS A 51 12.75 -12.68 1.78
CA LYS A 51 12.28 -12.40 0.42
C LYS A 51 12.81 -11.03 0.03
N ASN A 52 13.85 -11.01 -0.80
CA ASN A 52 14.32 -9.79 -1.47
C ASN A 52 13.21 -9.29 -2.40
N VAL A 53 12.32 -8.44 -1.89
CA VAL A 53 11.28 -7.78 -2.66
C VAL A 53 11.77 -6.39 -3.08
N THR A 54 11.39 -5.97 -4.29
CA THR A 54 11.66 -4.63 -4.79
C THR A 54 10.76 -3.65 -4.05
N LEU A 55 11.35 -2.67 -3.37
CA LEU A 55 10.66 -1.66 -2.57
C LEU A 55 11.13 -0.25 -2.96
N GLY A 56 10.45 0.78 -2.44
CA GLY A 56 10.82 2.18 -2.63
C GLY A 56 10.65 2.66 -4.09
N VAL A 57 11.50 3.61 -4.49
CA VAL A 57 11.47 4.24 -5.82
C VAL A 57 11.54 3.22 -6.98
N PRO A 58 12.40 2.17 -6.94
CA PRO A 58 12.40 1.14 -7.98
C PRO A 58 11.03 0.47 -8.17
N ARG A 59 10.31 0.18 -7.08
CA ARG A 59 8.97 -0.42 -7.16
C ARG A 59 7.93 0.56 -7.67
N LEU A 60 7.98 1.81 -7.21
CA LEU A 60 7.11 2.87 -7.71
C LEU A 60 7.23 3.04 -9.23
N LYS A 61 8.46 3.02 -9.75
CA LYS A 61 8.72 3.12 -11.19
C LYS A 61 8.10 1.95 -11.97
N GLU A 62 8.16 0.73 -11.46
CA GLU A 62 7.52 -0.44 -12.10
C GLU A 62 6.00 -0.28 -12.16
N LEU A 63 5.37 0.20 -11.08
CA LEU A 63 3.93 0.37 -10.98
C LEU A 63 3.40 1.48 -11.91
N ILE A 64 4.04 2.66 -11.89
CA ILE A 64 3.62 3.81 -12.74
C ILE A 64 3.75 3.46 -14.23
N ASN A 65 4.80 2.75 -14.62
CA ASN A 65 5.02 2.40 -16.03
C ASN A 65 4.30 1.13 -16.46
N VAL A 66 3.56 0.46 -15.57
CA VAL A 66 2.88 -0.81 -15.84
C VAL A 66 3.86 -1.81 -16.49
N ALA A 67 5.00 -2.00 -15.82
CA ALA A 67 6.10 -2.80 -16.36
C ALA A 67 5.65 -4.26 -16.61
N LYS A 68 5.83 -4.76 -17.84
CA LYS A 68 5.49 -6.16 -18.19
C LYS A 68 6.32 -7.17 -17.41
N GLN A 69 7.57 -6.84 -17.11
CA GLN A 69 8.48 -7.67 -16.32
C GLN A 69 8.89 -6.90 -15.07
N VAL A 70 8.44 -7.37 -13.91
CA VAL A 70 8.80 -6.81 -12.59
C VAL A 70 10.03 -7.56 -12.05
N LYS A 71 10.91 -6.86 -11.33
CA LYS A 71 12.19 -7.44 -10.87
C LYS A 71 12.02 -8.58 -9.88
N THR A 72 11.04 -8.49 -8.98
CA THR A 72 10.79 -9.48 -7.92
C THR A 72 9.31 -9.84 -7.92
N PRO A 73 8.83 -10.66 -8.88
CA PRO A 73 7.45 -11.11 -8.89
C PRO A 73 7.19 -11.96 -7.65
N SER A 74 6.03 -11.78 -7.02
CA SER A 74 5.61 -12.56 -5.86
C SER A 74 4.12 -12.85 -5.94
N LEU A 75 3.73 -13.97 -5.32
CA LEU A 75 2.35 -14.38 -5.15
C LEU A 75 2.16 -14.78 -3.68
N THR A 76 1.09 -14.29 -3.08
CA THR A 76 0.64 -14.74 -1.76
C THR A 76 -0.52 -15.71 -1.97
N VAL A 77 -0.30 -16.98 -1.62
CA VAL A 77 -1.31 -18.04 -1.70
C VAL A 77 -1.78 -18.34 -0.29
N TYR A 78 -3.09 -18.28 -0.07
CA TYR A 78 -3.72 -18.66 1.19
C TYR A 78 -4.17 -20.11 1.11
N LEU A 79 -3.90 -20.87 2.17
CA LEU A 79 -4.34 -22.26 2.31
C LEU A 79 -5.79 -22.30 2.81
N GLN A 80 -6.51 -23.36 2.49
CA GLN A 80 -7.83 -23.63 3.08
C GLN A 80 -7.68 -23.83 4.59
N ASP A 81 -8.66 -23.38 5.39
CA ASP A 81 -8.58 -23.35 6.85
C ASP A 81 -8.15 -24.71 7.47
N GLU A 82 -8.69 -25.81 6.96
CA GLU A 82 -8.37 -27.17 7.42
C GLU A 82 -6.89 -27.55 7.24
N ILE A 83 -6.23 -26.98 6.21
CA ILE A 83 -4.83 -27.22 5.88
C ILE A 83 -3.96 -26.14 6.54
N ALA A 84 -4.45 -24.91 6.60
CA ALA A 84 -3.72 -23.75 7.14
C ALA A 84 -3.35 -23.92 8.63
N MET A 85 -4.18 -24.64 9.39
CA MET A 85 -3.97 -24.87 10.82
C MET A 85 -3.05 -26.06 11.14
N ASP A 86 -2.64 -26.83 10.13
CA ASP A 86 -1.79 -28.02 10.27
C ASP A 86 -0.46 -27.82 9.56
N GLN A 87 0.64 -27.81 10.32
CA GLN A 87 1.97 -27.53 9.79
C GLN A 87 2.48 -28.63 8.84
N GLU A 88 2.13 -29.89 9.06
CA GLU A 88 2.55 -30.98 8.17
C GLU A 88 1.79 -30.91 6.85
N ARG A 89 0.46 -30.75 6.91
CA ARG A 89 -0.37 -30.60 5.70
C ARG A 89 -0.03 -29.33 4.91
N ALA A 90 0.34 -28.24 5.58
CA ALA A 90 0.80 -27.03 4.92
C ALA A 90 2.12 -27.25 4.16
N LYS A 91 3.05 -28.05 4.71
CA LYS A 91 4.30 -28.42 4.02
C LYS A 91 4.02 -29.29 2.80
N ASP A 92 3.04 -30.18 2.84
CA ASP A 92 2.67 -31.00 1.68
C ASP A 92 2.22 -30.16 0.48
N VAL A 93 1.54 -29.03 0.74
CA VAL A 93 1.17 -28.06 -0.32
C VAL A 93 2.38 -27.26 -0.79
N GLN A 94 3.36 -26.98 0.07
CA GLN A 94 4.58 -26.25 -0.29
C GLN A 94 5.54 -27.08 -1.17
N VAL A 95 5.59 -28.41 -0.97
CA VAL A 95 6.52 -29.32 -1.65
C VAL A 95 6.00 -29.78 -3.02
N ARG A 96 4.72 -29.55 -3.31
CA ARG A 96 4.11 -29.79 -4.64
C ARG A 96 4.20 -28.56 -5.54
#